data_AF-A0A6I9YFT6-F1
#
_entry.id   AF-A0A6I9YFT6-F1
#
_cell.length_a   1.000
_cell.length_b   1.000
_cell.length_c   1.000
_cell.angle_alpha   90.00
_cell.angle_beta   90.00
_cell.angle_gamma   90.00
#
_symmetry.space_group_name_H-M   'P 1'
#
loop_
_entity.id
_entity.type
_entity.pdbx_description
1 polymer ?
#
loop_
_entity_poly.entity_id
_entity_poly.type
_entity_poly.pdbx_seq_one_letter_code
_entity_poly.pdbx_strand_id
1 'polypeptide(L)'
;MSYSPLSACTCLWLHYLLLCIQVQMFVAEENVDFRIHVENQTRARDDVSRKQLRLYQLYSRTSGKHIQVLGRRISAKGEDGDKYAQLLVETDTFGSQVRIKGRETDFYLCMNRKGKLVGK
;
A
#
# COMPACT_ATOMS: atom_id res chain seq x y z
N MET A 1 -35.06 -51.45 32.06
CA MET A 1 -33.97 -51.05 31.16
C MET A 1 -33.25 -49.86 31.80
N SER A 2 -32.29 -50.16 32.66
CA SER A 2 -31.53 -49.20 33.45
C SER A 2 -30.44 -48.61 32.55
N TYR A 3 -30.67 -47.40 32.02
CA TYR A 3 -29.62 -46.66 31.34
C TYR A 3 -28.50 -46.39 32.36
N SER A 4 -27.39 -47.10 32.21
CA SER A 4 -26.24 -46.95 33.09
C SER A 4 -25.75 -45.50 32.99
N PRO A 5 -25.53 -44.78 34.11
CA PRO A 5 -25.10 -43.38 34.10
C PRO A 5 -23.78 -43.17 33.33
N LEU A 6 -22.98 -44.23 33.15
CA LEU A 6 -21.81 -44.25 32.27
C LEU A 6 -22.14 -44.04 30.78
N SER A 7 -23.28 -44.55 30.30
CA SER A 7 -23.68 -44.41 28.89
C SER A 7 -24.14 -42.98 28.56
N ALA A 8 -24.80 -42.29 29.49
CA ALA A 8 -25.18 -40.89 29.31
C ALA A 8 -23.94 -39.98 29.34
N CYS A 9 -22.98 -40.27 30.23
CA CYS A 9 -21.76 -39.50 30.39
C CYS A 9 -20.85 -39.59 29.15
N THR A 10 -20.72 -40.79 28.56
CA THR A 10 -19.97 -41.01 27.32
C THR A 10 -20.61 -40.31 26.12
N CYS A 11 -21.95 -40.30 26.02
CA CYS A 11 -22.66 -39.57 24.98
C CYS A 11 -22.46 -38.05 25.08
N LEU A 12 -22.51 -37.47 26.28
CA LEU A 12 -22.27 -36.03 26.48
C LEU A 12 -20.83 -35.65 26.12
N TRP A 13 -19.86 -36.51 26.45
CA TRP A 13 -18.46 -36.31 26.13
C TRP A 13 -18.19 -36.35 24.62
N LEU A 14 -18.84 -37.27 23.91
CA LEU A 14 -18.77 -37.35 22.44
C LEU A 14 -19.41 -36.12 21.78
N HIS A 15 -20.55 -35.62 22.28
CA HIS A 15 -21.17 -34.40 21.76
C HIS A 15 -20.31 -33.16 22.00
N TYR A 16 -19.68 -33.06 23.18
CA TYR A 16 -18.73 -31.99 23.48
C TYR A 16 -17.51 -32.06 22.55
N LEU A 17 -16.96 -33.26 22.30
CA LEU A 17 -15.86 -33.47 21.36
C LEU A 17 -16.25 -33.07 19.93
N LEU A 18 -17.44 -33.48 19.46
CA LEU A 18 -17.97 -33.09 18.15
C LEU A 18 -18.16 -31.57 18.05
N LEU A 19 -18.68 -30.94 19.10
CA LEU A 19 -18.81 -29.48 19.18
C LEU A 19 -17.44 -28.79 19.11
N CYS A 20 -16.44 -29.30 19.84
CA CYS A 20 -15.07 -28.79 19.79
C CYS A 20 -14.46 -28.90 18.38
N ILE A 21 -14.67 -30.01 17.68
CA ILE A 21 -14.18 -30.21 16.31
C ILE A 21 -14.87 -29.24 15.34
N GLN A 22 -16.18 -29.04 15.46
CA GLN A 22 -16.94 -28.09 14.63
C GLN A 22 -16.46 -26.64 14.87
N VAL A 23 -16.22 -26.28 16.14
CA VAL A 23 -15.68 -24.95 16.50
C VAL A 23 -14.25 -24.78 15.97
N GLN A 24 -13.39 -25.80 16.07
CA GLN A 24 -12.03 -25.75 15.51
C GLN A 24 -12.03 -25.62 13.98
N MET A 25 -12.95 -26.27 13.28
CA MET A 25 -13.10 -26.10 11.82
C MET A 25 -13.64 -24.72 11.43
N PHE A 26 -14.52 -24.13 12.24
CA PHE A 26 -15.02 -22.76 12.02
C PHE A 26 -13.95 -21.69 12.32
N VAL A 27 -13.06 -21.98 13.27
CA VAL A 27 -11.94 -21.10 13.69
C VAL A 27 -10.66 -21.38 12.90
N ALA A 28 -10.68 -22.29 11.92
CA ALA A 28 -9.62 -22.42 10.93
C ALA A 28 -9.66 -21.18 10.02
N GLU A 29 -9.19 -20.07 10.57
CA GLU A 29 -8.96 -18.81 9.91
C GLU A 29 -8.07 -19.10 8.70
N GLU A 30 -8.60 -18.89 7.50
CA GLU A 30 -7.78 -18.91 6.30
C GLU A 30 -6.75 -17.79 6.44
N ASN A 31 -5.57 -18.16 6.93
CA ASN A 31 -4.42 -17.29 7.03
C ASN A 31 -3.88 -17.08 5.61
N VAL A 32 -4.60 -16.28 4.82
CA VAL A 32 -4.25 -15.97 3.44
C VAL A 32 -3.02 -15.08 3.46
N ASP A 33 -1.87 -15.65 3.08
CA ASP A 33 -0.64 -14.89 2.95
C ASP A 33 -0.64 -14.06 1.66
N PHE A 34 -0.83 -12.75 1.80
CA PHE A 34 -0.77 -11.81 0.68
C PHE A 34 0.65 -11.47 0.22
N ARG A 35 1.70 -11.92 0.91
CA ARG A 35 3.09 -11.59 0.55
C ARG A 35 3.41 -11.97 -0.89
N ILE A 36 3.05 -13.18 -1.30
CA ILE A 36 3.30 -13.66 -2.67
C ILE A 36 2.58 -12.79 -3.69
N HIS A 37 1.33 -12.39 -3.40
CA HIS A 37 0.57 -11.50 -4.26
C HIS A 37 1.24 -10.12 -4.37
N VAL A 38 1.61 -9.52 -3.24
CA VAL A 38 2.26 -8.21 -3.19
C VAL A 38 3.61 -8.25 -3.93
N GLU A 39 4.44 -9.26 -3.68
CA GLU A 39 5.74 -9.41 -4.34
C GLU A 39 5.61 -9.55 -5.87
N ASN A 40 4.60 -10.29 -6.35
CA ASN A 40 4.34 -10.43 -7.77
C ASN A 40 3.83 -9.11 -8.40
N GLN A 41 2.92 -8.41 -7.73
CA GLN A 41 2.35 -7.14 -8.22
C GLN A 41 3.34 -5.98 -8.15
N THR A 42 4.33 -6.01 -7.25
CA THR A 42 5.34 -4.94 -7.08
C THR A 42 6.28 -4.82 -8.28
N ARG A 43 6.43 -5.89 -9.09
CA ARG A 43 7.38 -5.94 -10.22
C ARG A 43 6.94 -5.13 -11.43
N ALA A 44 5.65 -4.83 -11.53
CA ALA A 44 5.07 -4.11 -12.64
C ALA A 44 4.17 -2.98 -12.15
N ARG A 45 3.81 -2.09 -13.07
CA ARG A 45 2.76 -1.11 -12.81
C ARG A 45 1.44 -1.84 -12.64
N ASP A 46 0.69 -1.48 -11.61
CA ASP A 46 -0.66 -2.00 -11.40
C ASP A 46 -1.65 -1.22 -12.28
N ASP A 47 -2.14 -1.76 -13.39
CA ASP A 47 -3.08 -1.05 -14.26
C ASP A 47 -4.56 -1.39 -13.96
N VAL A 48 -4.84 -2.22 -12.95
CA VAL A 48 -6.19 -2.70 -12.63
C VAL A 48 -6.81 -1.98 -11.43
N SER A 49 -6.00 -1.52 -10.49
CA SER A 49 -6.48 -0.82 -9.29
C SER A 49 -6.59 0.69 -9.49
N ARG A 50 -7.54 1.30 -8.76
CA ARG A 50 -7.59 2.77 -8.64
C ARG A 50 -6.30 3.29 -8.01
N LYS A 51 -5.71 4.31 -8.62
CA LYS A 51 -4.50 4.95 -8.10
C LYS A 51 -4.80 5.90 -6.97
N GLN A 52 -4.03 5.79 -5.89
CA GLN A 52 -4.07 6.74 -4.78
C GLN A 52 -3.33 8.00 -5.19
N LEU A 53 -3.99 9.15 -5.06
CA LEU A 53 -3.41 10.47 -5.33
C LEU A 53 -3.21 11.23 -4.01
N ARG A 54 -2.06 11.89 -3.87
CA ARG A 54 -1.73 12.78 -2.76
C ARG A 54 -1.18 14.08 -3.31
N LEU A 55 -1.59 15.20 -2.71
CA LEU A 55 -1.14 16.52 -3.10
C LEU A 55 -0.37 17.14 -1.94
N TYR A 56 0.92 17.43 -2.15
CA TYR A 56 1.78 18.04 -1.14
C TYR A 56 3.00 18.71 -1.78
N GLN A 57 3.81 19.37 -0.97
CA GLN A 57 5.10 19.94 -1.36
C GLN A 57 6.25 19.09 -0.80
N LEU A 58 7.35 18.97 -1.55
CA LEU A 58 8.56 18.30 -1.06
C LEU A 58 9.57 19.34 -0.58
N TYR A 59 9.81 19.35 0.73
CA TYR A 59 10.82 20.21 1.36
C TYR A 59 12.21 19.60 1.23
N SER A 60 13.18 20.40 0.78
CA SER A 60 14.59 20.03 0.80
C SER A 60 15.26 20.58 2.04
N ARG A 61 15.78 19.67 2.88
CA ARG A 61 16.53 20.03 4.09
C ARG A 61 17.79 20.84 3.79
N THR A 62 18.44 20.60 2.66
CA THR A 62 19.71 21.26 2.30
C THR A 62 19.49 22.69 1.82
N SER A 63 18.47 22.94 0.99
CA SER A 63 18.20 24.30 0.51
C SER A 63 17.27 25.10 1.43
N GLY A 64 16.56 24.43 2.34
CA GLY A 64 15.54 25.07 3.17
C GLY A 64 14.30 25.52 2.39
N LYS A 65 14.08 24.95 1.21
CA LYS A 65 13.07 25.38 0.23
C LYS A 65 12.35 24.18 -0.38
N HIS A 66 11.31 24.43 -1.17
CA HIS A 66 10.50 23.39 -1.80
C HIS A 66 10.95 23.06 -3.22
N ILE A 67 10.79 21.78 -3.60
CA ILE A 67 11.04 21.29 -4.96
C ILE A 67 9.99 21.87 -5.90
N GLN A 68 10.44 22.47 -7.01
CA GLN A 68 9.61 23.05 -8.06
C GLN A 68 9.79 22.29 -9.37
N VAL A 69 8.68 22.09 -10.09
CA VAL A 69 8.67 21.57 -11.45
C VAL A 69 8.36 22.71 -12.41
N LEU A 70 9.39 23.23 -13.08
CA LEU A 70 9.33 24.39 -13.98
C LEU A 70 9.41 23.92 -15.45
N GLY A 71 8.48 23.06 -15.84
CA GLY A 71 8.52 22.35 -17.12
C GLY A 71 9.67 21.33 -17.13
N ARG A 72 10.57 21.40 -18.11
CA ARG A 72 11.74 20.50 -18.21
C ARG A 72 12.78 20.67 -17.09
N ARG A 73 12.76 21.80 -16.37
CA ARG A 73 13.72 22.11 -15.31
C ARG A 73 13.13 21.82 -13.93
N ILE A 74 13.91 21.13 -13.09
CA ILE A 74 13.59 20.92 -11.67
C ILE A 74 14.45 21.84 -10.82
N SER A 75 13.87 22.47 -9.80
CA SER A 75 14.59 23.31 -8.83
C SER A 75 14.17 22.97 -7.41
N ALA A 76 14.93 23.43 -6.41
CA ALA A 76 14.60 23.31 -4.99
C ALA A 76 14.75 24.66 -4.31
N LYS A 77 14.13 25.68 -4.91
CA LYS A 77 14.19 27.09 -4.49
C LYS A 77 12.80 27.70 -4.25
N GLY A 78 11.75 26.87 -4.27
CA GLY A 78 10.38 27.34 -4.08
C GLY A 78 10.12 27.77 -2.64
N GLU A 79 9.36 28.85 -2.48
CA GLU A 79 8.81 29.22 -1.18
C GLU A 79 7.67 28.28 -0.80
N ASP A 80 7.30 28.30 0.48
CA ASP A 80 6.09 27.63 0.94
C ASP A 80 4.86 28.20 0.21
N GLY A 81 3.95 27.33 -0.21
CA GLY A 81 2.77 27.71 -1.00
C GLY A 81 3.02 28.06 -2.49
N ASP A 82 4.25 28.00 -3.00
CA ASP A 82 4.52 28.23 -4.42
C ASP A 82 3.74 27.24 -5.31
N LYS A 83 3.02 27.77 -6.31
CA LYS A 83 2.22 26.99 -7.26
C LYS A 83 3.05 25.95 -8.02
N TYR A 84 4.29 26.25 -8.36
CA TYR A 84 5.19 25.32 -9.07
C TYR A 84 5.78 24.26 -8.13
N ALA A 85 5.65 24.44 -6.81
CA ALA A 85 6.08 23.48 -5.80
C ALA A 85 4.99 22.49 -5.37
N GLN A 86 3.75 22.66 -5.84
CA GLN A 86 2.68 21.71 -5.59
C GLN A 86 2.87 20.45 -6.45
N LEU A 87 2.96 19.29 -5.81
CA LEU A 87 3.23 18.01 -6.46
C LEU A 87 2.06 17.05 -6.27
N LEU A 88 1.56 16.55 -7.39
CA LEU A 88 0.62 15.44 -7.43
C LEU A 88 1.42 14.13 -7.43
N VAL A 89 1.26 13.34 -6.37
CA VAL A 89 1.95 12.08 -6.18
C VAL A 89 0.96 10.93 -6.32
N GLU A 90 1.18 10.12 -7.34
CA GLU A 90 0.35 8.99 -7.73
C GLU A 90 1.06 7.68 -7.37
N THR A 91 0.37 6.74 -6.73
CA THR A 91 0.90 5.40 -6.49
C THR A 91 1.00 4.61 -7.79
N ASP A 92 2.18 4.07 -8.10
CA ASP A 92 2.41 3.23 -9.28
C ASP A 92 2.10 1.76 -8.96
N THR A 93 2.59 1.25 -7.83
CA THR A 93 2.33 -0.10 -7.31
C THR A 93 2.66 -0.14 -5.81
N PHE A 94 2.68 -1.33 -5.20
CA PHE A 94 3.09 -1.55 -3.82
C PHE A 94 4.56 -1.16 -3.55
N GLY A 95 4.94 -1.18 -2.28
CA GLY A 95 6.31 -0.83 -1.86
C GLY A 95 6.61 0.66 -1.95
N SER A 96 5.58 1.52 -1.86
CA SER A 96 5.70 2.98 -1.96
C SER A 96 6.30 3.47 -3.27
N GLN A 97 6.12 2.71 -4.35
CA GLN A 97 6.48 3.15 -5.70
C GLN A 97 5.48 4.19 -6.18
N VAL A 98 5.98 5.38 -6.56
CA VAL A 98 5.15 6.53 -6.89
C VAL A 98 5.67 7.27 -8.12
N ARG A 99 4.76 7.97 -8.79
CA ARG A 99 5.06 8.98 -9.82
C ARG A 99 4.76 10.35 -9.26
N ILE A 100 5.70 11.28 -9.43
CA ILE A 100 5.60 12.64 -8.92
C ILE A 100 5.43 13.58 -10.12
N LYS A 101 4.34 14.33 -10.14
CA LYS A 101 3.96 15.24 -11.22
C LYS A 101 3.79 16.65 -10.67
N GLY A 102 4.30 17.66 -11.36
CA GLY A 102 4.06 19.06 -11.02
C GLY A 102 2.60 19.42 -11.30
N ARG A 103 1.86 19.89 -10.29
CA ARG A 103 0.43 20.23 -10.43
C ARG A 103 0.21 21.35 -11.46
N GLU A 104 1.08 22.35 -11.46
CA GLU A 104 0.95 23.54 -12.32
C GLU A 104 1.40 23.28 -13.76
N THR A 105 2.37 22.39 -13.98
CA THR A 105 3.02 22.24 -15.31
C THR A 105 2.68 20.94 -16.01
N ASP A 106 2.09 19.97 -15.32
CA ASP A 106 1.86 18.62 -15.79
C ASP A 106 3.11 17.79 -16.15
N PHE A 107 4.32 18.29 -15.88
CA PHE A 107 5.55 17.53 -16.08
C PHE A 107 5.80 16.56 -14.91
N TYR A 108 6.24 15.34 -15.23
CA TYR A 108 6.72 14.37 -14.27
C TYR A 108 8.16 14.65 -13.86
N LEU A 109 8.45 14.59 -12.57
CA LEU A 109 9.80 14.60 -12.03
C LEU A 109 10.47 13.26 -12.34
N CYS A 110 11.47 13.29 -13.22
CA CYS A 110 12.19 12.13 -13.71
C CYS A 110 13.69 12.27 -13.45
N MET A 111 14.41 11.15 -13.38
CA MET A 111 15.86 11.12 -13.40
C MET A 111 16.34 10.60 -14.76
N ASN A 112 17.26 11.31 -15.41
CA ASN A 112 17.84 10.85 -16.67
C ASN A 112 19.00 9.87 -16.43
N ARG A 113 19.51 9.26 -17.51
CA ARG A 113 20.65 8.31 -17.44
C ARG A 113 21.94 8.89 -16.85
N LYS A 114 22.07 10.22 -16.79
CA LYS A 114 23.21 10.92 -16.17
C LYS A 114 22.99 11.22 -14.68
N GLY A 115 21.89 10.74 -14.09
CA GLY A 115 21.52 11.04 -12.70
C GLY A 115 20.93 12.44 -12.48
N LYS A 116 20.69 13.22 -13.55
CA LYS A 116 20.13 14.58 -13.43
C LYS A 116 18.61 14.52 -13.39
N LEU A 117 18.03 15.28 -12.45
CA LEU A 117 16.59 15.51 -12.38
C LEU A 117 16.11 16.40 -13.53
N VAL A 118 15.06 15.95 -14.21
CA VAL A 118 14.45 16.60 -15.38
C VAL A 118 12.93 16.45 -15.31
N GLY A 119 12.21 17.44 -15.83
CA GLY A 119 10.78 17.30 -16.08
C GLY A 119 10.52 16.62 -17.43
N LYS A 120 9.57 15.68 -17.47
CA LYS A 120 9.11 15.03 -18.71
C LYS A 120 7.60 15.04 -18.86
#